data_AF-A0A0K1EE82-F1
#
_entry.id   AF-A0A0K1EE82-F1
#
_cell.length_a   1.000
_cell.length_b   1.000
_cell.length_c   1.000
_cell.angle_alpha   90.00
_cell.angle_beta   90.00
_cell.angle_gamma   90.00
#
_symmetry.space_group_name_H-M   'P 1'
#
loop_
_entity.id
_entity.type
_entity.pdbx_description
1 polymer ?
#
loop_
_entity_poly.entity_id
_entity_poly.type
_entity_poly.pdbx_seq_one_letter_code
_entity_poly.pdbx_strand_id
1 'polypeptide(L)'
;MKRTRRTWTMNTADPAGERLLRQALVEPRRFHERGAPYGLLQFYFEGRLSLETLRPLLKSDDVFVQATASFIASELGHVAQPLIDDIIPLLGAPMARVVWDAMDSLTVCATGEHLATFAHVVGMLASRDDTLRKHAMSLVSRAELPQIEAALCTFEARMPRDDHHERGLAVLMDARQVDAEKIITLMRDPSPLLRRYGAIAAKRLLRQLPELIELAGTSDDPDLRDFHDASRRELDATREQPGD
;
A
#
# COMPACT_ATOMS: atom_id res chain seq x y z
N MET A 1 -24.66 17.07 -16.92
CA MET A 1 -23.39 16.81 -17.62
C MET A 1 -23.15 15.30 -17.65
N LYS A 2 -23.20 14.68 -18.84
CA LYS A 2 -22.94 13.24 -19.00
C LYS A 2 -21.41 13.04 -19.05
N ARG A 3 -20.85 12.33 -18.07
CA ARG A 3 -19.45 11.87 -18.10
C ARG A 3 -19.31 10.82 -19.20
N THR A 4 -18.63 11.18 -20.27
CA THR A 4 -18.30 10.28 -21.38
C THR A 4 -17.36 9.19 -20.85
N ARG A 5 -17.83 7.93 -20.85
CA ARG A 5 -16.94 6.77 -20.67
C ARG A 5 -15.97 6.77 -21.85
N ARG A 6 -14.68 6.98 -21.60
CA ARG A 6 -13.64 6.78 -22.63
C ARG A 6 -13.63 5.30 -22.99
N THR A 7 -14.10 4.99 -24.19
CA THR A 7 -13.97 3.68 -24.81
C THR A 7 -12.50 3.48 -25.19
N TRP A 8 -11.86 2.49 -24.57
CA TRP A 8 -10.52 2.05 -24.89
C TRP A 8 -10.53 1.36 -26.26
N THR A 9 -10.28 2.11 -27.33
CA THR A 9 -10.02 1.53 -28.65
C THR A 9 -8.57 1.07 -28.69
N MET A 10 -8.36 -0.24 -28.70
CA MET A 10 -7.05 -0.81 -29.05
C MET A 10 -6.70 -0.43 -30.50
N ASN A 11 -5.38 -0.37 -30.74
CA ASN A 11 -4.72 -0.77 -31.98
C ASN A 11 -4.11 0.35 -32.85
N THR A 12 -3.02 0.94 -32.36
CA THR A 12 -1.73 0.94 -33.07
C THR A 12 -0.61 0.90 -32.01
N ALA A 13 0.41 0.06 -32.20
CA ALA A 13 1.56 0.02 -31.31
C ALA A 13 2.26 1.39 -31.34
N ASP A 14 2.36 2.07 -30.20
CA ASP A 14 3.05 3.35 -30.14
C ASP A 14 4.56 3.14 -30.27
N PRO A 15 5.21 3.58 -31.38
CA PRO A 15 6.61 3.25 -31.60
C PRO A 15 7.54 3.87 -30.55
N ALA A 16 7.14 4.97 -29.90
CA ALA A 16 7.93 5.60 -28.85
C ALA A 16 7.77 4.84 -27.52
N GLY A 17 6.55 4.47 -27.15
CA GLY A 17 6.27 3.62 -25.98
C GLY A 17 6.98 2.26 -26.08
N GLU A 18 6.89 1.61 -27.24
CA GLU A 18 7.58 0.34 -27.53
C GLU A 18 9.12 0.46 -27.43
N ARG A 19 9.69 1.59 -27.85
CA ARG A 19 11.13 1.83 -27.68
C ARG A 19 11.50 1.96 -26.20
N LEU A 20 10.70 2.65 -25.40
CA LEU A 20 10.94 2.75 -23.96
C LEU A 20 10.80 1.40 -23.27
N LEU A 21 9.79 0.59 -23.63
CA LEU A 21 9.65 -0.79 -23.12
C LEU A 21 10.89 -1.63 -23.45
N ARG A 22 11.39 -1.57 -24.69
CA ARG A 22 12.62 -2.28 -25.08
C ARG A 22 13.84 -1.77 -24.31
N GLN A 23 13.97 -0.46 -24.11
CA GLN A 23 15.07 0.10 -23.34
C GLN A 23 15.03 -0.35 -21.87
N ALA A 24 13.83 -0.42 -21.28
CA ALA A 24 13.64 -0.96 -19.95
C ALA A 24 14.09 -2.42 -19.84
N LEU A 25 14.02 -3.21 -20.93
CA LEU A 25 14.47 -4.60 -20.94
C LEU A 25 15.97 -4.78 -21.26
N VAL A 26 16.54 -3.92 -22.11
CA VAL A 26 17.94 -4.04 -22.58
C VAL A 26 18.94 -3.42 -21.59
N GLU A 27 18.60 -2.28 -20.99
CA GLU A 27 19.46 -1.58 -20.03
C GLU A 27 18.69 -1.17 -18.76
N PRO A 28 18.09 -2.12 -18.02
CA PRO A 28 17.07 -1.85 -17.00
C PRO A 28 17.55 -0.92 -15.89
N ARG A 29 18.77 -1.12 -15.39
CA ARG A 29 19.37 -0.26 -14.37
C ARG A 29 19.56 1.18 -14.86
N ARG A 30 20.14 1.37 -16.05
CA ARG A 30 20.36 2.71 -16.64
C ARG A 30 19.04 3.40 -16.97
N PHE A 31 18.05 2.63 -17.42
CA PHE A 31 16.70 3.11 -17.68
C PHE A 31 16.11 3.72 -16.40
N HIS A 32 16.19 2.98 -15.30
CA HIS A 32 15.71 3.42 -13.99
C HIS A 32 16.46 4.65 -13.47
N GLU A 33 17.80 4.61 -13.46
CA GLU A 33 18.67 5.69 -12.93
C GLU A 33 18.49 7.03 -13.67
N ARG A 34 18.03 7.02 -14.93
CA ARG A 34 17.75 8.23 -15.72
C ARG A 34 16.33 8.77 -15.56
N GLY A 35 15.50 8.16 -14.71
CA GLY A 35 14.10 8.56 -14.56
C GLY A 35 13.22 8.23 -15.77
N ALA A 36 13.67 7.34 -16.67
CA ALA A 36 12.87 6.93 -17.83
C ALA A 36 11.53 6.23 -17.49
N PRO A 37 11.32 5.61 -16.30
CA PRO A 37 10.00 5.12 -15.89
C PRO A 37 8.89 6.18 -15.93
N TYR A 38 9.19 7.45 -15.63
CA TYR A 38 8.20 8.54 -15.72
C TYR A 38 7.72 8.77 -17.16
N GLY A 39 8.66 8.74 -18.11
CA GLY A 39 8.33 8.84 -19.52
C GLY A 39 7.46 7.68 -19.98
N LEU A 40 7.76 6.46 -19.53
CA LEU A 40 6.98 5.27 -19.85
C LEU A 40 5.57 5.30 -19.21
N LEU A 41 5.46 5.74 -17.96
CA LEU A 41 4.19 5.93 -17.24
C LEU A 41 3.23 6.84 -18.02
N GLN A 42 3.74 7.92 -18.61
CA GLN A 42 2.93 8.86 -19.40
C GLN A 42 2.18 8.17 -20.55
N PHE A 43 2.80 7.17 -21.21
CA PHE A 43 2.12 6.43 -22.27
C PHE A 43 0.94 5.58 -21.75
N TYR A 44 1.02 5.07 -20.52
CA TYR A 44 -0.10 4.35 -19.91
C TYR A 44 -1.23 5.31 -19.53
N PHE A 45 -0.92 6.48 -18.95
CA PHE A 45 -1.95 7.49 -18.66
C PHE A 45 -2.64 8.02 -19.92
N GLU A 46 -1.90 8.13 -21.02
CA GLU A 46 -2.44 8.53 -22.32
C GLU A 46 -3.19 7.40 -23.04
N GLY A 47 -3.17 6.17 -22.50
CA GLY A 47 -3.79 4.99 -23.12
C GLY A 47 -3.09 4.53 -24.41
N ARG A 48 -1.84 4.95 -24.62
CA ARG A 48 -1.02 4.61 -25.79
C ARG A 48 -0.28 3.29 -25.63
N LEU A 49 -0.17 2.79 -24.41
CA LEU A 49 0.27 1.43 -24.11
C LEU A 49 -0.83 0.64 -23.40
N SER A 50 -0.95 -0.63 -23.75
CA SER A 50 -1.86 -1.57 -23.09
C SER A 50 -1.29 -2.04 -21.77
N LEU A 51 -2.13 -2.18 -20.73
CA LEU A 51 -1.74 -2.77 -19.45
C LEU A 51 -1.14 -4.16 -19.59
N GLU A 52 -1.55 -4.93 -20.60
CA GLU A 52 -1.00 -6.26 -20.87
C GLU A 52 0.52 -6.25 -21.12
N THR A 53 1.06 -5.11 -21.56
CA THR A 53 2.51 -4.96 -21.72
C THR A 53 3.27 -4.87 -20.39
N LEU A 54 2.61 -4.62 -19.26
CA LEU A 54 3.24 -4.65 -17.92
C LEU A 54 3.43 -6.06 -17.37
N ARG A 55 2.54 -7.02 -17.70
CA ARG A 55 2.60 -8.39 -17.17
C ARG A 55 3.96 -9.07 -17.31
N PRO A 56 4.62 -9.08 -18.49
CA PRO A 56 5.94 -9.69 -18.62
C PRO A 56 7.02 -8.96 -17.83
N LEU A 57 6.89 -7.63 -17.62
CA LEU A 57 7.87 -6.86 -16.85
C LEU A 57 7.70 -7.11 -15.34
N LEU A 58 6.47 -7.22 -14.84
CA LEU A 58 6.18 -7.61 -13.45
C LEU A 58 6.74 -9.01 -13.14
N LYS A 59 6.76 -9.91 -14.13
CA LYS A 59 7.29 -11.29 -14.02
C LYS A 59 8.78 -11.42 -14.33
N SER A 60 9.47 -10.33 -14.62
CA SER A 60 10.89 -10.36 -14.98
C SER A 60 11.75 -10.85 -13.81
N ASP A 61 12.80 -11.60 -14.09
CA ASP A 61 13.83 -11.96 -13.09
C ASP A 61 14.78 -10.79 -12.79
N ASP A 62 14.81 -9.77 -13.66
CA ASP A 62 15.59 -8.55 -13.42
C ASP A 62 14.82 -7.58 -12.51
N VAL A 63 15.42 -7.30 -11.35
CA VAL A 63 14.82 -6.46 -10.30
C VAL A 63 14.59 -5.00 -10.71
N PHE A 64 15.38 -4.45 -11.63
CA PHE A 64 15.18 -3.08 -12.13
C PHE A 64 14.05 -3.02 -13.17
N VAL A 65 13.84 -4.10 -13.92
CA VAL A 65 12.62 -4.26 -14.75
C VAL A 65 11.40 -4.33 -13.84
N GLN A 66 11.42 -5.17 -12.80
CA GLN A 66 10.35 -5.25 -11.81
C GLN A 66 10.07 -3.89 -11.17
N ALA A 67 11.11 -3.17 -10.74
CA ALA A 67 10.98 -1.85 -10.13
C ALA A 67 10.34 -0.81 -11.06
N THR A 68 10.60 -0.91 -12.37
CA THR A 68 9.95 -0.05 -13.35
C THR A 68 8.46 -0.39 -13.47
N ALA A 69 8.12 -1.67 -13.55
CA ALA A 69 6.74 -2.11 -13.70
C ALA A 69 5.90 -1.93 -12.43
N SER A 70 6.47 -2.20 -11.25
CA SER A 70 5.82 -1.99 -9.96
C SER A 70 5.48 -0.52 -9.74
N PHE A 71 6.44 0.37 -10.03
CA PHE A 71 6.23 1.81 -9.99
C PHE A 71 5.09 2.24 -10.93
N ILE A 72 5.09 1.79 -12.18
CA ILE A 72 4.01 2.14 -13.10
C ILE A 72 2.66 1.62 -12.59
N ALA A 73 2.61 0.39 -12.08
CA ALA A 73 1.39 -0.19 -11.51
C ALA A 73 0.90 0.57 -10.27
N SER A 74 1.77 1.11 -9.42
CA SER A 74 1.37 1.90 -8.24
C SER A 74 0.78 3.24 -8.65
N GLU A 75 1.38 3.91 -9.64
CA GLU A 75 0.92 5.22 -10.13
C GLU A 75 -0.40 5.14 -10.91
N LEU A 76 -0.71 4.00 -11.54
CA LEU A 76 -1.96 3.80 -12.26
C LEU A 76 -3.19 3.64 -11.33
N GLY A 77 -2.98 3.43 -10.03
CA GLY A 77 -4.06 3.27 -9.05
C GLY A 77 -5.04 2.17 -9.44
N HIS A 78 -6.35 2.46 -9.37
CA HIS A 78 -7.41 1.48 -9.69
C HIS A 78 -7.35 0.92 -11.12
N VAL A 79 -6.69 1.62 -12.06
CA VAL A 79 -6.50 1.13 -13.43
C VAL A 79 -5.61 -0.12 -13.46
N ALA A 80 -4.72 -0.31 -12.47
CA ALA A 80 -3.86 -1.48 -12.36
C ALA A 80 -4.57 -2.73 -11.80
N GLN A 81 -5.84 -2.67 -11.40
CA GLN A 81 -6.57 -3.80 -10.81
C GLN A 81 -6.49 -5.10 -11.63
N PRO A 82 -6.54 -5.10 -12.98
CA PRO A 82 -6.38 -6.32 -13.78
C PRO A 82 -5.01 -7.02 -13.67
N LEU A 83 -4.02 -6.36 -13.05
CA LEU A 83 -2.66 -6.86 -12.85
C LEU A 83 -2.44 -7.42 -11.43
N ILE A 84 -3.47 -7.44 -10.57
CA ILE A 84 -3.30 -7.71 -9.14
C ILE A 84 -2.62 -9.06 -8.84
N ASP A 85 -2.97 -10.11 -9.59
CA ASP A 85 -2.36 -11.44 -9.43
C ASP A 85 -0.87 -11.46 -9.82
N ASP A 86 -0.45 -10.56 -10.71
CA ASP A 86 0.96 -10.38 -11.09
C ASP A 86 1.72 -9.49 -10.10
N ILE A 87 1.02 -8.67 -9.32
CA ILE A 87 1.58 -7.76 -8.30
C ILE A 87 1.83 -8.49 -6.99
N ILE A 88 0.95 -9.43 -6.58
CA ILE A 88 1.09 -10.14 -5.29
C ILE A 88 2.48 -10.79 -5.11
N PRO A 89 3.06 -11.51 -6.10
CA PRO A 89 4.38 -12.11 -5.96
C PRO A 89 5.51 -11.11 -5.68
N LEU A 90 5.33 -9.84 -6.08
CA LEU A 90 6.34 -8.79 -5.90
C LEU A 90 6.57 -8.41 -4.44
N LEU A 91 5.68 -8.80 -3.53
CA LEU A 91 5.90 -8.63 -2.09
C LEU A 91 7.06 -9.48 -1.55
N GLY A 92 7.48 -10.50 -2.31
CA GLY A 92 8.69 -11.28 -2.04
C GLY A 92 9.94 -10.80 -2.77
N ALA A 93 9.88 -9.66 -3.48
CA ALA A 93 11.00 -9.16 -4.26
C ALA A 93 12.19 -8.76 -3.36
N PRO A 94 13.44 -8.93 -3.83
CA PRO A 94 14.64 -8.62 -3.03
C PRO A 94 14.85 -7.11 -2.84
N MET A 95 14.24 -6.26 -3.68
CA MET A 95 14.38 -4.81 -3.60
C MET A 95 13.18 -4.20 -2.88
N ALA A 96 13.43 -3.54 -1.75
CA ALA A 96 12.37 -2.92 -0.93
C ALA A 96 11.50 -1.94 -1.72
N ARG A 97 12.06 -1.23 -2.72
CA ARG A 97 11.28 -0.34 -3.59
C ARG A 97 10.18 -1.08 -4.37
N VAL A 98 10.47 -2.28 -4.88
CA VAL A 98 9.49 -3.11 -5.59
C VAL A 98 8.35 -3.52 -4.65
N VAL A 99 8.70 -3.93 -3.42
CA VAL A 99 7.73 -4.31 -2.39
C VAL A 99 6.87 -3.11 -1.99
N TRP A 100 7.48 -1.93 -1.83
CA TRP A 100 6.79 -0.68 -1.52
C TRP A 100 5.73 -0.35 -2.56
N ASP A 101 6.12 -0.30 -3.85
CA ASP A 101 5.19 0.03 -4.93
C ASP A 101 4.07 -1.02 -5.03
N ALA A 102 4.38 -2.31 -4.83
CA ALA A 102 3.39 -3.37 -4.80
C ALA A 102 2.36 -3.20 -3.66
N MET A 103 2.80 -2.78 -2.47
CA MET A 103 1.89 -2.48 -1.35
C MET A 103 0.96 -1.30 -1.67
N ASP A 104 1.46 -0.27 -2.36
CA ASP A 104 0.64 0.86 -2.81
C ASP A 104 -0.41 0.42 -3.83
N SER A 105 -0.03 -0.38 -4.83
CA SER A 105 -0.97 -0.95 -5.79
C SER A 105 -2.04 -1.79 -5.11
N LEU A 106 -1.67 -2.71 -4.21
CA LEU A 106 -2.62 -3.59 -3.52
C LEU A 106 -3.60 -2.79 -2.66
N THR A 107 -3.16 -1.73 -1.99
CA THR A 107 -4.05 -0.91 -1.15
C THR A 107 -5.17 -0.27 -1.97
N VAL A 108 -4.89 0.16 -3.20
CA VAL A 108 -5.89 0.78 -4.09
C VAL A 108 -6.69 -0.27 -4.87
N CYS A 109 -6.07 -1.39 -5.24
CA CYS A 109 -6.70 -2.42 -6.08
C CYS A 109 -7.48 -3.49 -5.31
N ALA A 110 -7.23 -3.65 -4.00
CA ALA A 110 -7.95 -4.60 -3.15
C ALA A 110 -9.38 -4.13 -2.88
N THR A 111 -10.24 -4.34 -3.87
CA THR A 111 -11.66 -3.98 -3.88
C THR A 111 -12.47 -5.10 -4.54
N GLY A 112 -13.78 -5.16 -4.27
CA GLY A 112 -14.66 -6.19 -4.85
C GLY A 112 -14.18 -7.60 -4.54
N GLU A 113 -14.03 -8.43 -5.58
CA GLU A 113 -13.56 -9.82 -5.45
C GLU A 113 -12.10 -9.94 -4.95
N HIS A 114 -11.33 -8.85 -4.99
CA HIS A 114 -9.92 -8.82 -4.59
C HIS A 114 -9.67 -8.29 -3.17
N LEU A 115 -10.71 -8.03 -2.38
CA LEU A 115 -10.57 -7.48 -1.01
C LEU A 115 -9.61 -8.30 -0.14
N ALA A 116 -9.63 -9.63 -0.25
CA ALA A 116 -8.78 -10.53 0.53
C ALA A 116 -7.27 -10.30 0.29
N THR A 117 -6.88 -9.75 -0.86
CA THR A 117 -5.47 -9.47 -1.17
C THR A 117 -4.88 -8.39 -0.27
N PHE A 118 -5.71 -7.56 0.37
CA PHE A 118 -5.27 -6.58 1.36
C PHE A 118 -4.61 -7.22 2.59
N ALA A 119 -4.90 -8.49 2.89
CA ALA A 119 -4.24 -9.25 3.95
C ALA A 119 -2.71 -9.28 3.77
N HIS A 120 -2.22 -9.21 2.54
CA HIS A 120 -0.79 -9.14 2.27
C HIS A 120 -0.16 -7.82 2.75
N VAL A 121 -0.84 -6.67 2.55
CA VAL A 121 -0.40 -5.36 3.08
C VAL A 121 -0.39 -5.38 4.61
N VAL A 122 -1.41 -5.99 5.23
CA VAL A 122 -1.48 -6.17 6.68
C VAL A 122 -0.32 -7.04 7.19
N GLY A 123 0.03 -8.12 6.48
CA GLY A 123 1.17 -8.97 6.82
C GLY A 123 2.52 -8.22 6.83
N MET A 124 2.65 -7.14 6.05
CA MET A 124 3.85 -6.29 6.04
C MET A 124 4.06 -5.52 7.34
N LEU A 125 3.04 -5.43 8.21
CA LEU A 125 3.23 -4.99 9.59
C LEU A 125 4.22 -5.89 10.34
N ALA A 126 4.43 -7.15 9.96
CA ALA A 126 5.41 -8.03 10.60
C ALA A 126 6.78 -8.07 9.90
N SER A 127 7.01 -7.24 8.88
CA SER A 127 8.27 -7.24 8.12
C SER A 127 9.51 -7.03 9.00
N ARG A 128 10.69 -7.48 8.56
CA ARG A 128 11.96 -7.14 9.23
C ARG A 128 12.50 -5.79 8.79
N ASP A 129 12.12 -5.36 7.60
CA ASP A 129 12.43 -4.05 7.05
C ASP A 129 11.53 -3.00 7.74
N ASP A 130 12.15 -2.02 8.40
CA ASP A 130 11.44 -1.00 9.16
C ASP A 130 10.71 0.01 8.26
N THR A 131 11.26 0.29 7.09
CA THR A 131 10.69 1.19 6.10
C THR A 131 9.40 0.59 5.54
N LEU A 132 9.41 -0.69 5.17
CA LEU A 132 8.21 -1.40 4.69
C LEU A 132 7.14 -1.54 5.79
N ARG A 133 7.55 -1.78 7.03
CA ARG A 133 6.63 -1.81 8.18
C ARG A 133 5.92 -0.49 8.41
N LYS A 134 6.67 0.61 8.45
CA LYS A 134 6.11 1.95 8.67
C LYS A 134 5.17 2.34 7.52
N HIS A 135 5.51 1.94 6.29
CA HIS A 135 4.61 2.08 5.16
C HIS A 135 3.30 1.31 5.34
N ALA A 136 3.39 0.04 5.74
CA ALA A 136 2.23 -0.79 6.04
C ALA A 136 1.34 -0.15 7.12
N MET A 137 1.93 0.39 8.19
CA MET A 137 1.17 1.11 9.23
C MET A 137 0.39 2.29 8.61
N SER A 138 1.03 3.04 7.72
CA SER A 138 0.39 4.16 7.06
C SER A 138 -0.75 3.73 6.14
N LEU A 139 -0.55 2.69 5.32
CA LEU A 139 -1.58 2.14 4.44
C LEU A 139 -2.77 1.57 5.23
N VAL A 140 -2.51 0.72 6.24
CA VAL A 140 -3.56 0.10 7.07
C VAL A 140 -4.35 1.15 7.85
N SER A 141 -3.72 2.24 8.29
CA SER A 141 -4.45 3.33 8.95
C SER A 141 -5.49 4.01 8.07
N ARG A 142 -5.30 3.99 6.75
CA ARG A 142 -6.22 4.56 5.77
C ARG A 142 -7.16 3.53 5.14
N ALA A 143 -7.03 2.26 5.51
CA ALA A 143 -7.82 1.18 4.93
C ALA A 143 -9.31 1.35 5.19
N GLU A 144 -10.11 0.98 4.20
CA GLU A 144 -11.56 0.93 4.31
C GLU A 144 -12.00 -0.27 5.16
N LEU A 145 -13.18 -0.20 5.77
CA LEU A 145 -13.69 -1.28 6.61
C LEU A 145 -13.78 -2.63 5.87
N PRO A 146 -14.26 -2.72 4.61
CA PRO A 146 -14.29 -3.99 3.88
C PRO A 146 -12.89 -4.61 3.68
N GLN A 147 -11.84 -3.79 3.57
CA GLN A 147 -10.47 -4.27 3.45
C GLN A 147 -9.97 -4.87 4.78
N ILE A 148 -10.29 -4.22 5.90
CA ILE A 148 -9.94 -4.72 7.25
C ILE A 148 -10.71 -6.02 7.54
N GLU A 149 -12.00 -6.07 7.19
CA GLU A 149 -12.85 -7.26 7.36
C GLU A 149 -12.32 -8.44 6.55
N ALA A 150 -12.02 -8.24 5.26
CA ALA A 150 -11.49 -9.30 4.42
C ALA A 150 -10.10 -9.77 4.88
N ALA A 151 -9.25 -8.86 5.38
CA ALA A 151 -7.99 -9.23 5.98
C ALA A 151 -8.19 -10.08 7.24
N LEU A 152 -9.13 -9.71 8.13
CA LEU A 152 -9.45 -10.49 9.34
C LEU A 152 -9.87 -11.91 8.97
N CYS A 153 -10.84 -12.07 8.07
CA CYS A 153 -11.28 -13.37 7.58
C CYS A 153 -10.12 -14.21 7.01
N THR A 154 -9.18 -13.56 6.31
CA THR A 154 -8.01 -14.24 5.73
C THR A 154 -7.06 -14.78 6.80
N PHE A 155 -6.80 -14.01 7.87
CA PHE A 155 -5.96 -14.45 8.97
C PHE A 155 -6.64 -15.53 9.82
N GLU A 156 -7.94 -15.42 10.10
CA GLU A 156 -8.71 -16.43 10.85
C GLU A 156 -8.77 -17.80 10.14
N ALA A 157 -8.75 -17.80 8.81
CA ALA A 157 -8.74 -19.01 8.00
C ALA A 157 -7.36 -19.67 7.88
N ARG A 158 -6.29 -18.99 8.29
CA ARG A 158 -4.90 -19.46 8.13
C ARG A 158 -4.52 -20.44 9.23
N MET A 159 -3.74 -21.46 8.85
CA MET A 159 -3.15 -22.43 9.78
C MET A 159 -1.62 -22.45 9.64
N PRO A 160 -0.84 -22.44 10.75
CA PRO A 160 -1.30 -22.18 12.12
C PRO A 160 -1.85 -20.75 12.25
N ARG A 161 -2.74 -20.55 13.23
CA ARG A 161 -3.30 -19.23 13.51
C ARG A 161 -2.22 -18.26 13.95
N ASP A 162 -2.31 -17.03 13.45
CA ASP A 162 -1.52 -15.91 13.95
C ASP A 162 -2.42 -15.01 14.79
N ASP A 163 -2.49 -15.34 16.07
CA ASP A 163 -3.36 -14.66 17.04
C ASP A 163 -3.09 -13.14 17.11
N HIS A 164 -1.90 -12.65 16.72
CA HIS A 164 -1.60 -11.23 16.81
C HIS A 164 -2.29 -10.41 15.71
N HIS A 165 -2.26 -10.90 14.46
CA HIS A 165 -2.96 -10.23 13.36
C HIS A 165 -4.48 -10.27 13.58
N GLU A 166 -5.02 -11.41 14.01
CA GLU A 166 -6.45 -11.56 14.34
C GLU A 166 -6.86 -10.56 15.44
N ARG A 167 -6.16 -10.55 16.58
CA ARG A 167 -6.45 -9.62 17.69
C ARG A 167 -6.34 -8.16 17.27
N GLY A 168 -5.32 -7.81 16.51
CA GLY A 168 -5.10 -6.46 16.03
C GLY A 168 -6.19 -5.97 15.08
N LEU A 169 -6.56 -6.80 14.09
CA LEU A 169 -7.60 -6.50 13.11
C LEU A 169 -8.98 -6.42 13.75
N ALA A 170 -9.29 -7.28 14.73
CA ALA A 170 -10.54 -7.20 15.48
C ALA A 170 -10.72 -5.82 16.14
N VAL A 171 -9.66 -5.25 16.73
CA VAL A 171 -9.71 -3.89 17.27
C VAL A 171 -9.90 -2.84 16.18
N LEU A 172 -9.29 -3.00 15.00
CA LEU A 172 -9.49 -2.04 13.90
C LEU A 172 -10.90 -2.09 13.30
N MET A 173 -11.54 -3.27 13.28
CA MET A 173 -12.94 -3.45 12.89
C MET A 173 -13.88 -2.73 13.85
N ASP A 174 -13.63 -2.89 15.15
CA ASP A 174 -14.47 -2.32 16.19
C ASP A 174 -14.13 -0.85 16.48
N ALA A 175 -13.10 -0.26 15.87
CA ALA A 175 -12.48 1.00 16.32
C ALA A 175 -13.45 2.18 16.52
N ARG A 176 -14.59 2.24 15.82
CA ARG A 176 -15.63 3.28 16.03
C ARG A 176 -16.44 3.10 17.32
N GLN A 177 -16.37 1.93 17.93
CA GLN A 177 -17.03 1.52 19.18
C GLN A 177 -16.01 1.10 20.24
N VAL A 178 -14.72 1.04 19.91
CA VAL A 178 -13.66 0.60 20.81
C VAL A 178 -13.39 1.66 21.87
N ASP A 179 -13.33 1.18 23.11
CA ASP A 179 -12.86 1.90 24.29
C ASP A 179 -11.37 2.26 24.15
N ALA A 180 -11.02 3.51 24.46
CA ALA A 180 -9.66 4.03 24.53
C ALA A 180 -8.72 3.10 25.30
N GLU A 181 -9.20 2.48 26.39
CA GLU A 181 -8.42 1.54 27.21
C GLU A 181 -7.92 0.32 26.44
N LYS A 182 -8.71 -0.21 25.49
CA LYS A 182 -8.27 -1.34 24.65
C LYS A 182 -7.13 -0.92 23.71
N ILE A 183 -7.20 0.29 23.17
CA ILE A 183 -6.15 0.84 22.28
C ILE A 183 -4.88 1.10 23.08
N ILE A 184 -4.99 1.69 24.28
CA ILE A 184 -3.87 1.89 25.20
C ILE A 184 -3.23 0.56 25.57
N THR A 185 -4.03 -0.47 25.85
CA THR A 185 -3.55 -1.83 26.14
C THR A 185 -2.73 -2.40 24.98
N LEU A 186 -3.22 -2.27 23.74
CA LEU A 186 -2.45 -2.68 22.55
C LEU A 186 -1.13 -1.91 22.41
N MET A 187 -1.15 -0.58 22.57
CA MET A 187 0.06 0.25 22.46
C MET A 187 1.13 -0.06 23.52
N ARG A 188 0.73 -0.72 24.62
CA ARG A 188 1.63 -1.17 25.70
C ARG A 188 1.90 -2.68 25.67
N ASP A 189 1.37 -3.40 24.69
CA ASP A 189 1.52 -4.85 24.60
C ASP A 189 3.02 -5.22 24.41
N PRO A 190 3.51 -6.31 25.02
CA PRO A 190 4.88 -6.78 24.81
C PRO A 190 5.20 -7.05 23.33
N SER A 191 4.20 -7.45 22.54
CA SER A 191 4.33 -7.70 21.11
C SER A 191 4.45 -6.39 20.31
N PRO A 192 5.56 -6.16 19.58
CA PRO A 192 5.70 -4.99 18.71
C PRO A 192 4.60 -4.91 17.64
N LEU A 193 4.10 -6.06 17.16
CA LEU A 193 3.01 -6.09 16.18
C LEU A 193 1.71 -5.52 16.76
N LEU A 194 1.35 -5.91 17.98
CA LEU A 194 0.14 -5.39 18.64
C LEU A 194 0.26 -3.90 18.99
N ARG A 195 1.44 -3.43 19.38
CA ARG A 195 1.68 -1.99 19.57
C ARG A 195 1.38 -1.18 18.32
N ARG A 196 1.79 -1.67 17.16
CA ARG A 196 1.52 -1.01 15.86
C ARG A 196 0.04 -0.99 15.55
N TYR A 197 -0.70 -2.06 15.82
CA TYR A 197 -2.16 -2.04 15.72
C TYR A 197 -2.81 -0.98 16.64
N GLY A 198 -2.32 -0.85 17.87
CA GLY A 198 -2.75 0.21 18.79
C GLY A 198 -2.53 1.61 18.21
N ALA A 199 -1.35 1.88 17.65
CA ALA A 199 -1.05 3.17 17.03
C ALA A 199 -1.87 3.44 15.76
N ILE A 200 -2.11 2.41 14.95
CA ILE A 200 -2.99 2.49 13.78
C ILE A 200 -4.43 2.83 14.22
N ALA A 201 -4.95 2.19 15.26
CA ALA A 201 -6.26 2.48 15.82
C ALA A 201 -6.33 3.93 16.36
N ALA A 202 -5.30 4.37 17.09
CA ALA A 202 -5.17 5.74 17.57
C ALA A 202 -5.22 6.76 16.41
N LYS A 203 -4.48 6.52 15.32
CA LYS A 203 -4.51 7.40 14.14
C LYS A 203 -5.89 7.46 13.49
N ARG A 204 -6.58 6.33 13.38
CA ARG A 204 -7.95 6.27 12.82
C ARG A 204 -8.95 7.07 13.66
N LEU A 205 -8.69 7.23 14.96
CA LEU A 205 -9.48 8.01 15.89
C LEU A 205 -8.90 9.41 16.17
N LEU A 206 -7.86 9.85 15.44
CA LEU A 206 -7.14 11.09 15.71
C LEU A 206 -8.04 12.33 15.85
N ARG A 207 -9.15 12.39 15.09
CA ARG A 207 -10.11 13.50 15.16
C ARG A 207 -11.04 13.44 16.39
N GLN A 208 -11.24 12.25 16.95
CA GLN A 208 -12.17 12.00 18.05
C GLN A 208 -11.43 11.95 19.41
N LEU A 209 -10.27 11.30 19.44
CA LEU A 209 -9.44 11.04 20.63
C LEU A 209 -7.97 11.34 20.30
N PRO A 210 -7.59 12.61 20.09
CA PRO A 210 -6.23 12.98 19.71
C PRO A 210 -5.17 12.56 20.74
N GLU A 211 -5.53 12.48 22.02
CA GLU A 211 -4.64 12.03 23.10
C GLU A 211 -4.08 10.61 22.89
N LEU A 212 -4.78 9.76 22.14
CA LEU A 212 -4.31 8.41 21.85
C LEU A 212 -3.08 8.41 20.94
N ILE A 213 -2.98 9.35 19.99
CA ILE A 213 -1.77 9.42 19.15
C ILE A 213 -0.60 9.99 19.93
N GLU A 214 -0.83 10.93 20.85
CA GLU A 214 0.21 11.51 21.69
C GLU A 214 0.87 10.43 22.58
N LEU A 215 0.09 9.45 23.04
CA LEU A 215 0.64 8.29 23.76
C LEU A 215 1.66 7.51 22.91
N ALA A 216 1.42 7.35 21.60
CA ALA A 216 2.39 6.72 20.70
C ALA A 216 3.71 7.51 20.61
N GLY A 217 3.66 8.85 20.68
CA GLY A 217 4.83 9.72 20.74
C GLY A 217 5.69 9.53 21.99
N THR A 218 5.10 9.06 23.10
CA THR A 218 5.82 8.76 24.35
C THR A 218 6.35 7.32 24.44
N SER A 219 6.09 6.49 23.43
CA SER A 219 6.48 5.07 23.43
C SER A 219 7.99 4.91 23.29
N ASP A 220 8.54 3.87 23.93
CA ASP A 220 9.93 3.43 23.69
C ASP A 220 10.09 2.74 22.32
N ASP A 221 8.99 2.33 21.70
CA ASP A 221 8.97 1.73 20.37
C ASP A 221 9.20 2.78 19.27
N PRO A 222 10.30 2.70 18.48
CA PRO A 222 10.61 3.68 17.45
C PRO A 222 9.57 3.72 16.32
N ASP A 223 8.89 2.60 16.01
CA ASP A 223 7.85 2.61 14.98
C ASP A 223 6.65 3.47 15.41
N LEU A 224 6.31 3.46 16.69
CA LEU A 224 5.22 4.24 17.24
C LEU A 224 5.53 5.74 17.25
N ARG A 225 6.75 6.11 17.65
CA ARG A 225 7.20 7.52 17.64
C ARG A 225 7.25 8.09 16.22
N ASP A 226 7.86 7.38 15.29
CA ASP A 226 7.95 7.81 13.89
C ASP A 226 6.54 7.93 13.26
N PHE A 227 5.65 7.01 13.59
CA PHE A 227 4.28 7.03 13.11
C PHE A 227 3.45 8.17 13.71
N HIS A 228 3.67 8.51 14.99
CA HIS A 228 3.13 9.70 15.61
C HIS A 228 3.56 10.97 14.85
N ASP A 229 4.86 11.14 14.63
CA ASP A 229 5.40 12.35 13.97
C ASP A 229 4.92 12.49 12.53
N ALA A 230 4.78 11.37 11.81
CA ALA A 230 4.17 11.35 10.48
C ALA A 230 2.67 11.74 10.53
N SER A 231 1.93 11.22 11.50
CA SER A 231 0.49 11.49 11.66
C SER A 231 0.21 12.95 12.03
N ARG A 232 1.08 13.55 12.87
CA ARG A 232 1.02 14.97 13.22
C ARG A 232 1.22 15.87 12.00
N ARG A 233 2.27 15.60 11.21
CA ARG A 233 2.56 16.36 9.98
C ARG A 233 1.41 16.29 8.98
N GLU A 234 0.79 15.12 8.82
CA GLU A 234 -0.39 14.94 7.96
C GLU A 234 -1.59 15.75 8.45
N LEU A 235 -1.86 15.75 9.77
CA LEU A 235 -2.95 16.54 10.35
C LEU A 235 -2.73 18.05 10.16
N ASP A 236 -1.51 18.54 10.40
CA ASP A 236 -1.18 19.95 10.28
C ASP A 236 -1.29 20.42 8.81
N ALA A 237 -0.82 19.62 7.86
CA ALA A 237 -0.98 19.90 6.42
C ALA A 237 -2.45 19.99 5.98
N THR A 238 -3.35 19.19 6.57
CA THR A 238 -4.80 19.28 6.26
C THR A 238 -5.50 20.49 6.90
N ARG A 239 -4.91 21.11 7.93
CA ARG A 239 -5.45 22.32 8.56
C ARG A 239 -5.05 23.59 7.82
N GLU A 240 -3.94 23.55 7.10
CA GLU A 240 -3.40 24.68 6.32
C GLU A 240 -4.02 24.84 4.93
N GLN A 241 -4.88 23.90 4.48
CA GLN A 241 -5.72 24.07 3.30
C GLN A 241 -7.09 24.64 3.70
N PRO A 242 -7.31 25.98 3.64
CA PRO A 242 -8.66 26.52 3.74
C PRO A 242 -9.50 25.97 2.59
N GLY A 243 -10.74 25.55 2.88
CA GLY A 243 -11.65 25.02 1.89
C GLY A 243 -11.89 26.01 0.75
N ASP A 244 -11.63 25.58 -0.47
CA ASP A 244 -12.16 26.18 -1.71
C ASP A 244 -13.70 26.00 -1.80
#